data_AF-A0A2P6N6F4-F1
#
_entry.id   AF-A0A2P6N6F4-F1
#
_cell.length_a   1.000
_cell.length_b   1.000
_cell.length_c   1.000
_cell.angle_alpha   90.00
_cell.angle_beta   90.00
_cell.angle_gamma   90.00
#
_symmetry.space_group_name_H-M   'P 1'
#
loop_
_entity.id
_entity.type
_entity.pdbx_description
1 polymer ?
#
loop_
_entity_poly.entity_id
_entity_poly.type
_entity_poly.pdbx_seq_one_letter_code
_entity_poly.pdbx_strand_id
1 'polypeptide(L)'
;MLQLEDLQRQTISSGSPVWLQQIWTLSLSSLLYQSHRLRLKRRRNIKPSTQRFCRSGQPNTFWSNPRTHHLIRWPFLADIMAGGEQLYRDGQRSVEIVDVWADNLAEEMEKIRQIVDDFPYISMDTEFPGVVARPIGSFQSSADYHYQTLRCNVDLLKIIQLGLTFSDDQGNFPPNCCTWQFNFKFNLNEDMYAQDSIDLLIRSGIEFNRNQDSGIDVNDFGELLMSSGVVLNDHIRWVSFHSGYDFGYLLKPLPSEESEFFSTIQTYFPCIYDIKFMMKSCKNLKGGLNDLAEELNVERIGPQHQAGSDSLLTCTTFFRMRSLFFENSIDDNKYLGVLYGLSDSFNHTPQHINDK
;
A
#
# COMPACT_ATOMS: atom_id res chain seq x y z
N MET A 1 19.13 20.94 12.86
CA MET A 1 19.91 22.03 12.23
C MET A 1 21.32 21.55 11.91
N LEU A 2 22.21 21.31 12.86
CA LEU A 2 23.61 20.89 12.57
C LEU A 2 23.73 19.73 11.55
N GLN A 3 22.97 18.63 11.70
CA GLN A 3 22.96 17.53 10.72
C GLN A 3 22.46 17.91 9.30
N LEU A 4 21.71 19.01 9.15
CA LEU A 4 21.28 19.53 7.83
C LEU A 4 22.36 20.43 7.20
N GLU A 5 23.20 21.07 8.02
CA GLU A 5 24.31 21.93 7.55
C GLU A 5 25.45 21.09 6.95
N ASP A 6 25.65 19.84 7.40
CA ASP A 6 26.58 18.90 6.78
C ASP A 6 26.04 18.33 5.45
N LEU A 7 24.75 18.02 5.36
CA LEU A 7 24.06 17.66 4.10
C LEU A 7 24.18 18.76 3.03
N GLN A 8 24.10 20.03 3.46
CA GLN A 8 24.31 21.19 2.59
C GLN A 8 25.74 21.26 2.03
N ARG A 9 26.75 20.74 2.74
CA ARG A 9 28.15 20.73 2.25
C ARG A 9 28.41 19.62 1.23
N GLN A 10 27.78 18.46 1.37
CA GLN A 10 27.97 17.33 0.46
C GLN A 10 27.25 17.51 -0.89
N THR A 11 26.07 18.14 -0.89
CA THR A 11 25.25 18.34 -2.11
C THR A 11 25.80 19.41 -3.06
N ILE A 12 26.63 20.34 -2.59
CA ILE A 12 27.18 21.44 -3.42
C ILE A 12 28.34 20.97 -4.33
N SER A 13 28.99 19.83 -4.02
CA SER A 13 30.15 19.33 -4.79
C SER A 13 29.83 18.39 -5.96
N SER A 14 28.57 17.96 -6.13
CA SER A 14 28.20 16.79 -6.96
C SER A 14 27.28 17.08 -8.15
N GLY A 15 27.19 18.34 -8.61
CA GLY A 15 26.64 18.69 -9.94
C GLY A 15 25.19 18.25 -10.21
N SER A 16 24.37 18.14 -9.17
CA SER A 16 23.06 17.47 -9.23
C SER A 16 22.00 18.24 -10.06
N PRO A 17 21.02 17.54 -10.68
CA PRO A 17 19.97 18.18 -11.49
C PRO A 17 19.13 19.22 -10.76
N VAL A 18 18.65 20.22 -11.51
CA VAL A 18 17.92 21.41 -10.99
C VAL A 18 16.69 21.06 -10.15
N TRP A 19 16.01 19.95 -10.44
CA TRP A 19 14.80 19.53 -9.72
C TRP A 19 15.08 19.23 -8.22
N LEU A 20 16.27 18.72 -7.87
CA LEU A 20 16.68 18.52 -6.48
C LEU A 20 16.82 19.83 -5.70
N GLN A 21 17.04 20.97 -6.39
CA GLN A 21 17.08 22.28 -5.76
C GLN A 21 15.67 22.83 -5.47
N GLN A 22 14.66 22.43 -6.23
CA GLN A 22 13.26 22.86 -6.05
C GLN A 22 12.56 22.11 -4.90
N ILE A 23 12.95 20.85 -4.63
CA ILE A 23 12.43 20.06 -3.50
C ILE A 23 12.71 20.75 -2.14
N TRP A 24 13.86 21.41 -1.98
CA TRP A 24 14.21 22.13 -0.75
C TRP A 24 13.25 23.28 -0.42
N THR A 25 12.71 23.98 -1.43
CA THR A 25 11.70 25.02 -1.21
C THR A 25 10.35 24.48 -0.72
N LEU A 26 10.04 23.21 -0.96
CA LEU A 26 8.77 22.59 -0.54
C LEU A 26 8.84 22.01 0.87
N SER A 27 10.00 21.52 1.32
CA SER A 27 10.19 20.99 2.69
C SER A 27 9.81 22.01 3.79
N LEU A 28 10.18 23.28 3.59
CA LEU A 28 9.80 24.38 4.51
C LEU A 28 8.29 24.62 4.56
N SER A 29 7.59 24.47 3.44
CA SER A 29 6.13 24.58 3.35
C SER A 29 5.43 23.50 4.16
N SER A 30 5.90 22.24 4.06
CA SER A 30 5.35 21.11 4.80
C SER A 30 5.55 21.24 6.32
N LEU A 31 6.73 21.70 6.76
CA LEU A 31 7.00 22.00 8.17
C LEU A 31 6.10 23.12 8.72
N LEU A 32 5.88 24.18 7.93
CA LEU A 32 4.94 25.25 8.28
C LEU A 32 3.50 24.73 8.38
N TYR A 33 3.06 23.89 7.43
CA TYR A 33 1.72 23.28 7.42
C TYR A 33 1.47 22.41 8.67
N GLN A 34 2.39 21.50 9.00
CA GLN A 34 2.30 20.66 10.22
C GLN A 34 2.20 21.53 11.49
N SER A 35 3.01 22.58 11.61
CA SER A 35 2.97 23.51 12.74
C SER A 35 1.61 24.22 12.90
N HIS A 36 0.94 24.50 11.78
CA HIS A 36 -0.37 25.15 11.75
C HIS A 36 -1.50 24.17 12.14
N ARG A 37 -1.43 22.92 11.65
CA ARG A 37 -2.39 21.84 11.97
C ARG A 37 -2.39 21.50 13.46
N LEU A 38 -1.21 21.45 14.09
CA LEU A 38 -1.06 21.24 15.54
C LEU A 38 -1.67 22.39 16.38
N ARG A 39 -1.52 23.64 15.93
CA ARG A 39 -2.18 24.81 16.55
C ARG A 39 -3.71 24.72 16.48
N LEU A 40 -4.27 24.15 15.42
CA LEU A 40 -5.71 23.98 15.23
C LEU A 40 -6.28 22.82 16.08
N LYS A 41 -5.62 21.64 16.12
CA LYS A 41 -6.05 20.54 17.01
C LYS A 41 -6.07 20.99 18.49
N ARG A 42 -5.07 21.77 18.95
CA ARG A 42 -5.07 22.35 20.33
C ARG A 42 -6.19 23.33 20.64
N ARG A 43 -6.90 23.91 19.64
CA ARG A 43 -8.00 24.87 19.88
C ARG A 43 -9.39 24.24 20.00
N ARG A 44 -9.57 22.95 19.70
CA ARG A 44 -10.89 22.28 19.76
C ARG A 44 -11.21 21.64 21.11
N ASN A 45 -10.21 21.27 21.92
CA ASN A 45 -10.41 20.53 23.19
C ASN A 45 -10.59 21.43 24.44
N ILE A 46 -11.54 22.37 24.45
CA ILE A 46 -12.01 23.04 25.68
C ILE A 46 -13.52 23.30 25.66
N LYS A 47 -14.31 22.40 26.26
CA LYS A 47 -15.56 22.73 26.99
C LYS A 47 -15.80 21.70 28.13
N PRO A 48 -16.45 22.09 29.24
CA PRO A 48 -16.58 21.25 30.44
C PRO A 48 -17.84 20.37 30.42
N SER A 49 -17.82 19.28 31.20
CA SER A 49 -18.98 18.44 31.48
C SER A 49 -19.35 18.46 32.98
N THR A 50 -20.64 18.64 33.27
CA THR A 50 -21.19 18.69 34.64
C THR A 50 -21.69 17.31 35.08
N GLN A 51 -21.59 17.02 36.38
CA GLN A 51 -22.10 15.78 36.98
C GLN A 51 -23.64 15.68 36.92
N ARG A 52 -24.15 14.45 36.83
CA ARG A 52 -25.37 14.01 37.55
C ARG A 52 -25.34 12.49 37.80
N PHE A 53 -26.08 12.08 38.83
CA PHE A 53 -26.05 10.76 39.46
C PHE A 53 -27.44 10.12 39.40
N CYS A 54 -27.55 8.79 39.27
CA CYS A 54 -28.65 8.01 39.89
C CYS A 54 -28.35 6.50 39.93
N ARG A 55 -29.03 5.79 40.84
CA ARG A 55 -29.10 4.30 40.96
C ARG A 55 -30.41 3.82 40.29
N SER A 56 -30.85 2.56 40.21
CA SER A 56 -30.59 1.21 40.79
C SER A 56 -31.33 0.18 39.89
N GLY A 57 -31.22 -1.17 39.96
CA GLY A 57 -30.62 -2.15 40.87
C GLY A 57 -30.96 -3.60 40.40
N GLN A 58 -30.78 -4.65 41.21
CA GLN A 58 -31.14 -6.07 40.91
C GLN A 58 -32.10 -6.66 41.97
N PRO A 59 -32.69 -7.87 41.77
CA PRO A 59 -32.06 -9.10 42.34
C PRO A 59 -32.31 -10.47 41.62
N ASN A 60 -31.39 -11.43 41.83
CA ASN A 60 -31.46 -12.92 42.09
C ASN A 60 -32.60 -13.82 41.51
N THR A 61 -32.56 -15.19 41.43
CA THR A 61 -31.86 -16.29 42.16
C THR A 61 -31.59 -17.58 41.32
N PHE A 62 -30.75 -18.49 41.85
CA PHE A 62 -30.52 -19.93 41.51
C PHE A 62 -31.80 -20.78 41.31
N TRP A 63 -31.82 -22.01 40.73
CA TRP A 63 -30.80 -23.08 40.52
C TRP A 63 -30.79 -23.58 39.03
N SER A 64 -30.46 -24.80 38.54
CA SER A 64 -30.13 -26.17 39.06
C SER A 64 -29.42 -27.05 37.98
N ASN A 65 -28.97 -28.29 38.32
CA ASN A 65 -28.27 -29.25 37.41
C ASN A 65 -28.68 -30.70 37.75
N PRO A 66 -28.86 -31.63 36.77
CA PRO A 66 -27.81 -32.65 36.56
C PRO A 66 -27.63 -33.19 35.10
N ARG A 67 -26.36 -33.21 34.64
CA ARG A 67 -25.74 -34.18 33.69
C ARG A 67 -26.37 -34.43 32.30
N THR A 68 -25.61 -34.20 31.22
CA THR A 68 -25.18 -35.27 30.29
C THR A 68 -24.12 -34.80 29.27
N HIS A 69 -23.25 -35.73 28.84
CA HIS A 69 -22.30 -35.76 27.71
C HIS A 69 -21.58 -34.50 27.19
N HIS A 70 -20.26 -34.65 26.99
CA HIS A 70 -19.37 -33.63 26.46
C HIS A 70 -19.58 -33.38 24.95
N LEU A 71 -19.91 -32.14 24.60
CA LEU A 71 -19.57 -31.53 23.31
C LEU A 71 -19.06 -30.11 23.59
N ILE A 72 -17.76 -29.86 23.36
CA ILE A 72 -17.17 -28.53 23.52
C ILE A 72 -17.57 -27.68 22.30
N ARG A 73 -18.73 -27.04 22.40
CA ARG A 73 -19.24 -26.13 21.38
C ARG A 73 -18.58 -24.76 21.56
N TRP A 74 -17.48 -24.53 20.86
CA TRP A 74 -16.75 -23.26 20.85
C TRP A 74 -17.68 -22.10 20.44
N PRO A 75 -17.87 -21.07 21.29
CA PRO A 75 -18.68 -19.90 20.93
C PRO A 75 -18.04 -19.04 19.82
N PHE A 76 -16.71 -19.03 19.77
CA PHE A 76 -15.88 -18.11 18.97
C PHE A 76 -16.04 -18.20 17.45
N LEU A 77 -16.64 -19.28 16.93
CA LEU A 77 -16.89 -19.42 15.48
C LEU A 77 -17.94 -18.44 14.96
N ALA A 78 -18.81 -17.88 15.80
CA ALA A 78 -19.77 -16.86 15.38
C ALA A 78 -19.08 -15.51 15.11
N ASP A 79 -18.21 -15.07 16.02
CA ASP A 79 -17.52 -13.78 15.91
C ASP A 79 -16.45 -13.80 14.80
N ILE A 80 -15.84 -14.96 14.51
CA ILE A 80 -14.89 -15.14 13.39
C ILE A 80 -15.59 -15.12 12.02
N MET A 81 -16.88 -15.47 11.94
CA MET A 81 -17.68 -15.26 10.72
C MET A 81 -18.00 -13.78 10.51
N ALA A 82 -18.18 -13.01 11.59
CA ALA A 82 -18.69 -11.63 11.53
C ALA A 82 -17.82 -10.70 10.69
N GLY A 83 -16.50 -10.84 10.73
CA GLY A 83 -15.57 -10.03 9.91
C GLY A 83 -15.68 -10.27 8.40
N GLY A 84 -16.25 -11.39 7.96
CA GLY A 84 -16.66 -11.61 6.56
C GLY A 84 -18.10 -11.19 6.30
N GLU A 85 -19.02 -11.49 7.22
CA GLU A 85 -20.44 -11.13 7.09
C GLU A 85 -20.69 -9.61 7.10
N GLN A 86 -19.78 -8.80 7.65
CA GLN A 86 -19.92 -7.33 7.70
C GLN A 86 -19.95 -6.65 6.32
N LEU A 87 -19.42 -7.29 5.27
CA LEU A 87 -19.55 -6.78 3.89
C LEU A 87 -21.01 -6.75 3.37
N TYR A 88 -21.91 -7.54 3.96
CA TYR A 88 -23.28 -7.75 3.45
C TYR A 88 -24.41 -7.49 4.47
N ARG A 89 -24.09 -7.11 5.71
CA ARG A 89 -25.09 -7.04 6.81
C ARG A 89 -25.80 -5.71 7.00
N ASP A 90 -25.46 -4.67 6.26
CA ASP A 90 -26.20 -3.41 6.21
C ASP A 90 -26.51 -3.05 4.75
N GLY A 91 -27.69 -2.48 4.49
CA GLY A 91 -28.32 -2.51 3.17
C GLY A 91 -27.59 -1.71 2.09
N GLN A 92 -26.99 -2.41 1.12
CA GLN A 92 -26.38 -1.86 -0.11
C GLN A 92 -25.34 -0.75 0.12
N ARG A 93 -24.18 -1.10 0.67
CA ARG A 93 -22.92 -0.47 0.22
C ARG A 93 -22.33 -1.29 -0.92
N SER A 94 -22.40 -0.77 -2.15
CA SER A 94 -21.53 -1.22 -3.23
C SER A 94 -20.12 -0.71 -2.96
N VAL A 95 -19.14 -1.61 -2.87
CA VAL A 95 -17.72 -1.21 -2.86
C VAL A 95 -17.38 -0.68 -4.25
N GLU A 96 -17.17 0.63 -4.35
CA GLU A 96 -16.94 1.32 -5.61
C GLU A 96 -15.44 1.50 -5.88
N ILE A 97 -14.99 1.01 -7.03
CA ILE A 97 -13.67 1.29 -7.60
C ILE A 97 -13.82 2.55 -8.46
N VAL A 98 -13.20 3.65 -8.04
CA VAL A 98 -13.27 4.93 -8.75
C VAL A 98 -12.14 5.01 -9.76
N ASP A 99 -12.51 5.01 -11.04
CA ASP A 99 -11.61 5.29 -12.15
C ASP A 99 -11.15 6.76 -12.14
N VAL A 100 -9.84 6.96 -12.09
CA VAL A 100 -9.18 8.27 -12.11
C VAL A 100 -8.50 8.47 -13.46
N TRP A 101 -8.75 9.63 -14.05
CA TRP A 101 -8.28 10.10 -15.35
C TRP A 101 -7.78 11.56 -15.20
N ALA A 102 -7.24 12.16 -16.26
CA ALA A 102 -6.65 13.50 -16.17
C ALA A 102 -7.63 14.61 -15.78
N ASP A 103 -8.94 14.42 -15.97
CA ASP A 103 -10.00 15.39 -15.68
C ASP A 103 -10.50 15.37 -14.22
N ASN A 104 -10.54 14.21 -13.56
CA ASN A 104 -10.95 14.09 -12.15
C ASN A 104 -9.79 13.92 -11.13
N LEU A 105 -8.54 13.72 -11.59
CA LEU A 105 -7.36 13.49 -10.75
C LEU A 105 -7.25 14.43 -9.54
N ALA A 106 -7.45 15.73 -9.72
CA ALA A 106 -7.31 16.72 -8.65
C ALA A 106 -8.42 16.62 -7.58
N GLU A 107 -9.62 16.15 -7.96
CA GLU A 107 -10.75 15.91 -7.05
C GLU A 107 -10.55 14.62 -6.25
N GLU A 108 -10.13 13.54 -6.92
CA GLU A 108 -9.90 12.25 -6.25
C GLU A 108 -8.71 12.30 -5.29
N MET A 109 -7.63 13.00 -5.66
CA MET A 109 -6.51 13.22 -4.75
C MET A 109 -6.88 14.12 -3.55
N GLU A 110 -7.93 14.94 -3.64
CA GLU A 110 -8.48 15.66 -2.49
C GLU A 110 -9.29 14.76 -1.55
N LYS A 111 -10.07 13.81 -2.10
CA LYS A 111 -10.77 12.80 -1.30
C LYS A 111 -9.78 11.90 -0.55
N ILE A 112 -8.70 11.47 -1.21
CA ILE A 112 -7.60 10.70 -0.59
C ILE A 112 -6.94 11.49 0.55
N ARG A 113 -6.59 12.77 0.34
CA ARG A 113 -6.04 13.66 1.39
C ARG A 113 -6.94 13.79 2.63
N GLN A 114 -8.23 13.56 2.50
CA GLN A 114 -9.19 13.63 3.61
C GLN A 114 -9.31 12.32 4.41
N ILE A 115 -8.98 11.17 3.83
CA ILE A 115 -9.11 9.85 4.49
C ILE A 115 -7.78 9.24 4.98
N VAL A 116 -6.64 9.61 4.39
CA VAL A 116 -5.34 8.94 4.59
C VAL A 116 -4.83 8.91 6.05
N ASP A 117 -5.23 9.88 6.87
CA ASP A 117 -4.94 9.93 8.32
C ASP A 117 -5.74 8.88 9.13
N ASP A 118 -6.97 8.58 8.70
CA ASP A 118 -7.93 7.72 9.42
C ASP A 118 -7.94 6.28 8.85
N PHE A 119 -7.50 6.09 7.60
CA PHE A 119 -7.39 4.81 6.89
C PHE A 119 -5.95 4.57 6.38
N PRO A 120 -4.97 4.32 7.28
CA PRO A 120 -3.54 4.34 6.96
C PRO A 120 -2.98 3.03 6.35
N TYR A 121 -3.78 1.97 6.22
CA TYR A 121 -3.37 0.76 5.49
C TYR A 121 -3.71 0.92 4.01
N ILE A 122 -2.68 1.03 3.17
CA ILE A 122 -2.81 1.24 1.71
C ILE A 122 -2.34 -0.01 0.99
N SER A 123 -3.28 -0.72 0.38
CA SER A 123 -2.98 -1.84 -0.52
C SER A 123 -2.80 -1.35 -1.95
N MET A 124 -1.85 -1.94 -2.67
CA MET A 124 -1.44 -1.48 -4.00
C MET A 124 -1.23 -2.63 -4.99
N ASP A 125 -1.35 -2.30 -6.28
CA ASP A 125 -1.01 -3.15 -7.43
C ASP A 125 -0.76 -2.23 -8.65
N THR A 126 0.02 -2.65 -9.65
CA THR A 126 0.21 -1.89 -10.90
C THR A 126 0.10 -2.75 -12.15
N GLU A 127 -0.55 -2.20 -13.19
CA GLU A 127 -0.55 -2.80 -14.53
C GLU A 127 0.37 -2.03 -15.46
N PHE A 128 1.20 -2.77 -16.19
CA PHE A 128 2.29 -2.26 -17.03
C PHE A 128 2.59 -3.22 -18.19
N PRO A 129 3.26 -2.80 -19.27
CA PRO A 129 3.34 -3.55 -20.52
C PRO A 129 4.39 -4.69 -20.51
N GLY A 130 4.53 -5.38 -19.37
CA GLY A 130 5.36 -6.57 -19.20
C GLY A 130 6.86 -6.30 -19.15
N VAL A 131 7.62 -7.20 -19.77
CA VAL A 131 9.10 -7.23 -19.75
C VAL A 131 9.59 -7.44 -21.18
N VAL A 132 10.29 -6.45 -21.73
CA VAL A 132 10.80 -6.43 -23.13
C VAL A 132 12.30 -6.66 -23.22
N ALA A 133 13.04 -6.42 -22.14
CA ALA A 133 14.50 -6.44 -22.10
C ALA A 133 15.04 -7.39 -21.02
N ARG A 134 16.27 -7.87 -21.22
CA ARG A 134 17.09 -8.52 -20.18
C ARG A 134 18.48 -7.88 -20.20
N PRO A 135 19.06 -7.54 -19.04
CA PRO A 135 20.38 -6.95 -18.98
C PRO A 135 21.43 -7.98 -19.43
N ILE A 136 22.40 -7.54 -20.21
CA ILE A 136 23.50 -8.37 -20.73
C ILE A 136 24.76 -8.03 -19.94
N GLY A 137 25.32 -9.00 -19.22
CA GLY A 137 26.50 -8.82 -18.40
C GLY A 137 26.81 -10.01 -17.49
N SER A 138 27.75 -9.80 -16.58
CA SER A 138 27.99 -10.68 -15.43
C SER A 138 27.41 -10.03 -14.19
N PHE A 139 26.66 -10.79 -13.40
CA PHE A 139 25.96 -10.33 -12.19
C PHE A 139 26.58 -10.95 -10.95
N GLN A 140 26.57 -10.23 -9.83
CA GLN A 140 27.16 -10.67 -8.57
C GLN A 140 26.32 -11.75 -7.88
N SER A 141 25.00 -11.72 -8.10
CA SER A 141 24.05 -12.70 -7.54
C SER A 141 22.80 -12.83 -8.43
N SER A 142 21.93 -13.79 -8.10
CA SER A 142 20.61 -13.88 -8.74
C SER A 142 19.70 -12.70 -8.39
N ALA A 143 19.87 -12.08 -7.22
CA ALA A 143 19.08 -10.92 -6.81
C ALA A 143 19.53 -9.65 -7.55
N ASP A 144 20.84 -9.46 -7.71
CA ASP A 144 21.41 -8.42 -8.59
C ASP A 144 20.88 -8.58 -10.04
N TYR A 145 20.89 -9.79 -10.59
CA TYR A 145 20.27 -10.05 -11.90
C TYR A 145 18.77 -9.70 -11.95
N HIS A 146 18.00 -10.01 -10.90
CA HIS A 146 16.60 -9.62 -10.82
C HIS A 146 16.43 -8.10 -10.74
N TYR A 147 17.20 -7.41 -9.89
CA TYR A 147 17.16 -5.96 -9.73
C TYR A 147 17.55 -5.25 -11.03
N GLN A 148 18.65 -5.62 -11.69
CA GLN A 148 19.03 -5.01 -12.96
C GLN A 148 18.03 -5.34 -14.09
N THR A 149 17.30 -6.46 -14.01
CA THR A 149 16.19 -6.77 -14.94
C THR A 149 14.97 -5.89 -14.69
N LEU A 150 14.58 -5.73 -13.42
CA LEU A 150 13.51 -4.83 -12.97
C LEU A 150 13.82 -3.40 -13.40
N ARG A 151 14.98 -2.87 -13.00
CA ARG A 151 15.49 -1.55 -13.37
C ARG A 151 15.42 -1.31 -14.87
N CYS A 152 16.04 -2.19 -15.67
CA CYS A 152 16.11 -2.04 -17.12
C CYS A 152 14.71 -1.93 -17.77
N ASN A 153 13.72 -2.69 -17.30
CA ASN A 153 12.38 -2.64 -17.86
C ASN A 153 11.56 -1.46 -17.32
N VAL A 154 11.61 -1.18 -16.01
CA VAL A 154 10.94 -0.03 -15.41
C VAL A 154 11.45 1.28 -16.02
N ASP A 155 12.76 1.46 -16.23
CA ASP A 155 13.31 2.67 -16.84
C ASP A 155 12.89 2.82 -18.32
N LEU A 156 12.76 1.72 -19.07
CA LEU A 156 12.34 1.73 -20.49
C LEU A 156 10.82 1.90 -20.70
N LEU A 157 9.99 1.30 -19.85
CA LEU A 157 8.54 1.17 -20.06
C LEU A 157 7.72 2.21 -19.28
N LYS A 158 6.46 2.43 -19.66
CA LYS A 158 5.52 3.28 -18.91
C LYS A 158 4.54 2.41 -18.12
N ILE A 159 4.13 2.88 -16.95
CA ILE A 159 2.97 2.35 -16.20
C ILE A 159 1.66 2.62 -16.98
N ILE A 160 0.67 1.74 -16.84
CA ILE A 160 -0.64 1.85 -17.50
C ILE A 160 -1.74 2.10 -16.44
N GLN A 161 -1.72 1.35 -15.33
CA GLN A 161 -2.58 1.62 -14.16
C GLN A 161 -1.83 1.49 -12.82
N LEU A 162 -2.31 2.22 -11.81
CA LEU A 162 -2.03 2.01 -10.39
C LEU A 162 -3.36 1.85 -9.65
N GLY A 163 -3.48 0.84 -8.79
CA GLY A 163 -4.57 0.73 -7.83
C GLY A 163 -4.11 1.11 -6.43
N LEU A 164 -4.91 1.91 -5.72
CA LEU A 164 -4.72 2.19 -4.29
C LEU A 164 -6.02 1.91 -3.53
N THR A 165 -5.99 0.97 -2.60
CA THR A 165 -7.11 0.63 -1.70
C THR A 165 -6.78 1.01 -0.25
N PHE A 166 -7.63 1.82 0.38
CA PHE A 166 -7.44 2.39 1.71
C PHE A 166 -8.29 1.67 2.77
N SER A 167 -7.71 1.40 3.94
CA SER A 167 -8.35 0.68 5.04
C SER A 167 -7.80 1.09 6.41
N ASP A 168 -8.54 0.81 7.49
CA ASP A 168 -8.08 1.00 8.87
C ASP A 168 -7.21 -0.17 9.38
N ASP A 169 -6.76 -0.12 10.63
CA ASP A 169 -5.91 -1.17 11.21
C ASP A 169 -6.63 -2.50 11.46
N GLN A 170 -7.96 -2.54 11.34
CA GLN A 170 -8.80 -3.72 11.47
C GLN A 170 -9.24 -4.28 10.10
N GLY A 171 -9.06 -3.51 9.01
CA GLY A 171 -9.46 -3.86 7.65
C GLY A 171 -10.83 -3.30 7.25
N ASN A 172 -11.38 -2.34 8.00
CA ASN A 172 -12.61 -1.65 7.59
C ASN A 172 -12.29 -0.62 6.50
N PHE A 173 -13.22 -0.48 5.55
CA PHE A 173 -13.12 0.49 4.46
C PHE A 173 -13.75 1.85 4.83
N PRO A 174 -13.26 2.97 4.25
CA PRO A 174 -13.96 4.25 4.29
C PRO A 174 -15.38 4.14 3.70
N PRO A 175 -16.36 4.91 4.22
CA PRO A 175 -17.78 4.61 4.04
C PRO A 175 -18.38 4.90 2.65
N ASN A 176 -17.57 5.44 1.72
CA ASN A 176 -17.98 5.92 0.39
C ASN A 176 -17.21 5.17 -0.72
N CYS A 177 -15.99 5.64 -1.05
CA CYS A 177 -15.03 4.96 -1.92
C CYS A 177 -13.80 4.59 -1.09
N CYS A 178 -13.27 3.39 -1.30
CA CYS A 178 -12.03 2.90 -0.72
C CYS A 178 -10.92 2.65 -1.73
N THR A 179 -11.24 2.52 -3.02
CA THR A 179 -10.33 2.03 -4.05
C THR A 179 -10.31 2.98 -5.25
N TRP A 180 -9.13 3.52 -5.55
CA TRP A 180 -8.91 4.38 -6.71
C TRP A 180 -8.05 3.65 -7.74
N GLN A 181 -8.47 3.72 -9.01
CA GLN A 181 -7.79 3.14 -10.16
C GLN A 181 -7.27 4.28 -11.04
N PHE A 182 -5.99 4.60 -10.93
CA PHE A 182 -5.35 5.66 -11.70
C PHE A 182 -4.98 5.13 -13.09
N ASN A 183 -5.57 5.69 -14.14
CA ASN A 183 -5.32 5.32 -15.52
C ASN A 183 -4.33 6.30 -16.16
N PHE A 184 -3.11 5.84 -16.45
CA PHE A 184 -2.01 6.68 -16.95
C PHE A 184 -2.00 6.82 -18.46
N LYS A 185 -1.28 7.85 -18.94
CA LYS A 185 -1.14 8.15 -20.36
C LYS A 185 -0.21 7.17 -21.08
N PHE A 186 -0.77 6.42 -22.02
CA PHE A 186 -0.08 5.37 -22.76
C PHE A 186 -0.52 5.38 -24.24
N ASN A 187 0.43 5.24 -25.17
CA ASN A 187 0.14 5.25 -26.61
C ASN A 187 0.77 4.02 -27.32
N LEU A 188 -0.07 3.10 -27.80
CA LEU A 188 0.36 1.89 -28.52
C LEU A 188 1.13 2.14 -29.83
N ASN A 189 1.16 3.39 -30.33
CA ASN A 189 1.90 3.76 -31.54
C ASN A 189 3.29 4.37 -31.25
N GLU A 190 3.57 4.73 -29.99
CA GLU A 190 4.78 5.45 -29.58
C GLU A 190 5.55 4.73 -28.46
N ASP A 191 4.84 4.06 -27.55
CA ASP A 191 5.40 3.42 -26.36
C ASP A 191 5.82 1.97 -26.61
N MET A 192 6.88 1.53 -25.93
CA MET A 192 7.35 0.15 -25.98
C MET A 192 6.49 -0.77 -25.10
N TYR A 193 6.26 -2.00 -25.56
CA TYR A 193 5.49 -3.01 -24.84
C TYR A 193 5.83 -4.45 -25.25
N ALA A 194 5.49 -5.41 -24.38
CA ALA A 194 5.39 -6.83 -24.76
C ALA A 194 3.98 -7.13 -25.28
N GLN A 195 3.87 -7.76 -26.46
CA GLN A 195 2.57 -8.00 -27.12
C GLN A 195 1.63 -8.84 -26.23
N ASP A 196 2.12 -9.95 -25.66
CA ASP A 196 1.34 -10.84 -24.80
C ASP A 196 0.72 -10.12 -23.59
N SER A 197 1.40 -9.07 -23.07
CA SER A 197 0.91 -8.23 -21.98
C SER A 197 -0.18 -7.27 -22.46
N ILE A 198 -0.02 -6.58 -23.60
CA ILE A 198 -1.10 -5.76 -24.17
C ILE A 198 -2.33 -6.61 -24.51
N ASP A 199 -2.12 -7.78 -25.11
CA ASP A 199 -3.19 -8.72 -25.44
C ASP A 199 -3.91 -9.23 -24.18
N LEU A 200 -3.20 -9.38 -23.05
CA LEU A 200 -3.82 -9.65 -21.75
C LEU A 200 -4.66 -8.46 -21.28
N LEU A 201 -4.07 -7.26 -21.16
CA LEU A 201 -4.73 -6.07 -20.63
C LEU A 201 -5.98 -5.64 -21.45
N ILE A 202 -5.96 -5.83 -22.77
CA ILE A 202 -7.15 -5.64 -23.63
C ILE A 202 -8.26 -6.64 -23.26
N ARG A 203 -7.92 -7.91 -23.00
CA ARG A 203 -8.90 -8.92 -22.54
C ARG A 203 -9.40 -8.66 -21.11
N SER A 204 -8.59 -8.02 -20.28
CA SER A 204 -8.97 -7.53 -18.95
C SER A 204 -9.88 -6.29 -18.99
N GLY A 205 -10.01 -5.64 -20.15
CA GLY A 205 -10.91 -4.50 -20.36
C GLY A 205 -10.24 -3.11 -20.33
N ILE A 206 -8.92 -3.01 -20.47
CA ILE A 206 -8.23 -1.70 -20.52
C ILE A 206 -8.42 -1.03 -21.89
N GLU A 207 -9.05 0.14 -21.88
CA GLU A 207 -9.36 0.95 -23.06
C GLU A 207 -8.17 1.84 -23.48
N PHE A 208 -7.15 1.27 -24.13
CA PHE A 208 -5.92 1.99 -24.50
C PHE A 208 -6.13 3.31 -25.30
N ASN A 209 -7.20 3.45 -26.08
CA ASN A 209 -7.55 4.72 -26.73
C ASN A 209 -7.84 5.82 -25.69
N ARG A 210 -8.51 5.48 -24.59
CA ARG A 210 -8.80 6.39 -23.48
C ARG A 210 -7.54 6.70 -22.66
N ASN A 211 -6.62 5.74 -22.50
CA ASN A 211 -5.28 6.01 -21.95
C ASN A 211 -4.51 7.03 -22.79
N GLN A 212 -4.56 6.93 -24.13
CA GLN A 212 -3.91 7.90 -25.02
C GLN A 212 -4.52 9.30 -24.89
N ASP A 213 -5.86 9.39 -24.92
CA ASP A 213 -6.58 10.66 -25.09
C ASP A 213 -6.95 11.35 -23.75
N SER A 214 -7.01 10.62 -22.64
CA SER A 214 -7.46 11.12 -21.33
C SER A 214 -6.67 10.57 -20.13
N GLY A 215 -5.65 9.73 -20.37
CA GLY A 215 -4.80 9.19 -19.31
C GLY A 215 -4.00 10.26 -18.57
N ILE A 216 -3.76 10.02 -17.29
CA ILE A 216 -3.03 10.89 -16.36
C ILE A 216 -1.56 11.03 -16.78
N ASP A 217 -1.02 12.25 -16.74
CA ASP A 217 0.42 12.46 -16.80
C ASP A 217 1.08 12.09 -15.47
N VAL A 218 2.18 11.34 -15.54
CA VAL A 218 2.89 10.82 -14.36
C VAL A 218 3.48 11.93 -13.49
N ASN A 219 3.78 13.11 -14.05
CA ASN A 219 4.29 14.25 -13.29
C ASN A 219 3.18 14.92 -12.47
N ASP A 220 2.00 15.12 -13.06
CA ASP A 220 0.82 15.69 -12.39
C ASP A 220 0.37 14.79 -11.22
N PHE A 221 0.38 13.47 -11.43
CA PHE A 221 0.16 12.50 -10.36
C PHE A 221 1.25 12.59 -9.27
N GLY A 222 2.52 12.67 -9.68
CA GLY A 222 3.67 12.76 -8.75
C GLY A 222 3.60 13.98 -7.83
N GLU A 223 3.27 15.17 -8.34
CA GLU A 223 3.12 16.39 -7.54
C GLU A 223 2.00 16.26 -6.48
N LEU A 224 0.85 15.72 -6.89
CA LEU A 224 -0.30 15.51 -6.01
C LEU A 224 -0.03 14.40 -4.98
N LEU A 225 0.69 13.34 -5.35
CA LEU A 225 1.08 12.25 -4.44
C LEU A 225 2.07 12.75 -3.39
N MET A 226 3.10 13.50 -3.80
CA MET A 226 4.14 14.05 -2.91
C MET A 226 3.58 14.93 -1.78
N SER A 227 2.45 15.59 -2.04
CA SER A 227 1.76 16.48 -1.10
C SER A 227 0.54 15.84 -0.40
N SER A 228 0.24 14.56 -0.68
CA SER A 228 -0.98 13.89 -0.19
C SER A 228 -0.90 13.36 1.24
N GLY A 229 0.30 13.00 1.72
CA GLY A 229 0.51 12.24 2.96
C GLY A 229 0.46 10.70 2.80
N VAL A 230 0.26 10.20 1.57
CA VAL A 230 0.33 8.76 1.22
C VAL A 230 1.77 8.23 1.21
N VAL A 231 2.73 9.08 0.83
CA VAL A 231 4.18 8.80 0.84
C VAL A 231 4.90 9.71 1.85
N LEU A 232 6.16 9.38 2.18
CA LEU A 232 7.00 10.12 3.14
C LEU A 232 6.36 10.24 4.55
N ASN A 233 5.62 9.20 4.97
CA ASN A 233 4.80 9.22 6.18
C ASN A 233 4.87 7.87 6.94
N ASP A 234 5.59 7.86 8.06
CA ASP A 234 5.83 6.68 8.91
C ASP A 234 4.55 6.05 9.49
N HIS A 235 3.42 6.74 9.43
CA HIS A 235 2.13 6.20 9.88
C HIS A 235 1.44 5.28 8.86
N ILE A 236 1.81 5.36 7.58
CA ILE A 236 1.21 4.59 6.50
C ILE A 236 1.84 3.21 6.43
N ARG A 237 1.00 2.17 6.32
CA ARG A 237 1.43 0.77 6.14
C ARG A 237 1.00 0.29 4.77
N TRP A 238 1.98 0.15 3.88
CA TRP A 238 1.78 -0.33 2.52
C TRP A 238 1.67 -1.85 2.49
N VAL A 239 0.74 -2.36 1.70
CA VAL A 239 0.43 -3.78 1.53
C VAL A 239 0.43 -4.09 0.04
N SER A 240 1.08 -5.18 -0.35
CA SER A 240 1.38 -5.44 -1.77
C SER A 240 1.61 -6.94 -2.01
N PHE A 241 1.71 -7.36 -3.28
CA PHE A 241 1.93 -8.76 -3.64
C PHE A 241 2.99 -8.89 -4.73
N HIS A 242 4.17 -9.45 -4.41
CA HIS A 242 5.28 -9.70 -5.35
C HIS A 242 5.88 -8.42 -5.96
N SER A 243 5.95 -7.36 -5.16
CA SER A 243 5.77 -5.97 -5.63
C SER A 243 7.01 -5.19 -6.04
N GLY A 244 8.08 -5.90 -6.43
CA GLY A 244 9.33 -5.26 -6.89
C GLY A 244 9.11 -4.28 -8.04
N TYR A 245 8.29 -4.66 -9.03
CA TYR A 245 7.97 -3.79 -10.16
C TYR A 245 7.05 -2.62 -9.78
N ASP A 246 6.09 -2.81 -8.88
CA ASP A 246 5.14 -1.75 -8.46
C ASP A 246 5.86 -0.58 -7.78
N PHE A 247 6.66 -0.88 -6.76
CA PHE A 247 7.52 0.12 -6.11
C PHE A 247 8.59 0.64 -7.08
N GLY A 248 9.00 -0.16 -8.07
CA GLY A 248 9.84 0.27 -9.18
C GLY A 248 9.21 1.43 -9.96
N TYR A 249 7.97 1.27 -10.45
CA TYR A 249 7.29 2.31 -11.22
C TYR A 249 7.03 3.58 -10.41
N LEU A 250 6.74 3.47 -9.11
CA LEU A 250 6.55 4.63 -8.23
C LEU A 250 7.86 5.38 -7.88
N LEU A 251 9.03 4.79 -8.11
CA LEU A 251 10.35 5.40 -7.85
C LEU A 251 11.16 5.72 -9.11
N LYS A 252 10.60 5.50 -10.30
CA LYS A 252 11.26 5.71 -11.59
C LYS A 252 11.78 7.16 -11.75
N PRO A 253 13.00 7.40 -12.27
CA PRO A 253 13.99 6.44 -12.76
C PRO A 253 14.79 5.79 -11.63
N LEU A 254 15.16 4.52 -11.81
CA LEU A 254 15.69 3.72 -10.72
C LEU A 254 17.23 3.85 -10.52
N PRO A 255 17.71 3.75 -9.26
CA PRO A 255 19.14 3.82 -8.94
C PRO A 255 20.01 2.77 -9.64
N SER A 256 21.34 2.87 -9.50
CA SER A 256 22.23 1.90 -10.17
C SER A 256 22.43 0.62 -9.36
N GLU A 257 22.48 0.76 -8.04
CA GLU A 257 22.69 -0.34 -7.10
C GLU A 257 21.40 -0.66 -6.34
N GLU A 258 21.15 -1.94 -6.08
CA GLU A 258 19.95 -2.42 -5.36
C GLU A 258 19.83 -1.80 -3.95
N SER A 259 20.96 -1.52 -3.29
CA SER A 259 21.02 -0.87 -1.97
C SER A 259 20.56 0.60 -1.99
N GLU A 260 20.82 1.33 -3.08
CA GLU A 260 20.31 2.69 -3.28
C GLU A 260 18.79 2.68 -3.52
N PHE A 261 18.28 1.67 -4.23
CA PHE A 261 16.84 1.44 -4.39
C PHE A 261 16.14 1.15 -3.06
N PHE A 262 16.67 0.24 -2.22
CA PHE A 262 16.11 -0.01 -0.89
C PHE A 262 16.19 1.22 0.02
N SER A 263 17.25 2.02 -0.07
CA SER A 263 17.37 3.30 0.66
C SER A 263 16.32 4.32 0.22
N THR A 264 15.99 4.33 -1.07
CA THR A 264 14.94 5.17 -1.66
C THR A 264 13.55 4.69 -1.23
N ILE A 265 13.30 3.37 -1.29
CA ILE A 265 12.07 2.74 -0.76
C ILE A 265 11.85 3.13 0.69
N GLN A 266 12.84 2.95 1.57
CA GLN A 266 12.70 3.23 3.00
C GLN A 266 12.35 4.71 3.28
N THR A 267 12.74 5.62 2.38
CA THR A 267 12.42 7.05 2.47
C THR A 267 10.95 7.33 2.12
N TYR A 268 10.47 6.83 0.97
CA TYR A 268 9.10 7.12 0.49
C TYR A 268 8.02 6.23 1.10
N PHE A 269 8.37 5.00 1.45
CA PHE A 269 7.48 3.91 1.86
C PHE A 269 8.01 3.23 3.15
N PRO A 270 7.99 3.90 4.33
CA PRO A 270 8.73 3.43 5.51
C PRO A 270 8.24 2.08 6.07
N CYS A 271 6.97 1.75 5.89
CA CYS A 271 6.39 0.46 6.26
C CYS A 271 5.77 -0.23 5.03
N ILE A 272 6.33 -1.37 4.61
CA ILE A 272 5.79 -2.23 3.55
C ILE A 272 5.64 -3.66 4.08
N TYR A 273 4.57 -4.34 3.68
CA TYR A 273 4.46 -5.80 3.72
C TYR A 273 4.18 -6.35 2.31
N ASP A 274 5.06 -7.24 1.83
CA ASP A 274 4.78 -8.06 0.64
C ASP A 274 4.14 -9.39 1.07
N ILE A 275 2.85 -9.57 0.73
CA ILE A 275 2.09 -10.80 0.99
C ILE A 275 2.81 -12.03 0.42
N LYS A 276 3.41 -11.91 -0.77
CA LYS A 276 4.15 -13.00 -1.43
C LYS A 276 5.37 -13.43 -0.61
N PHE A 277 6.00 -12.48 0.09
CA PHE A 277 7.07 -12.79 1.04
C PHE A 277 6.50 -13.43 2.32
N MET A 278 5.44 -12.86 2.90
CA MET A 278 4.78 -13.38 4.11
C MET A 278 4.28 -14.83 3.94
N MET A 279 3.72 -15.18 2.78
CA MET A 279 3.28 -16.54 2.41
C MET A 279 4.34 -17.61 2.68
N LYS A 280 5.64 -17.29 2.56
CA LYS A 280 6.74 -18.26 2.84
C LYS A 280 6.71 -18.82 4.27
N SER A 281 6.08 -18.10 5.21
CA SER A 281 5.92 -18.54 6.61
C SER A 281 4.58 -19.23 6.88
N CYS A 282 3.62 -19.12 5.96
CA CYS A 282 2.33 -19.79 6.03
C CYS A 282 2.44 -21.19 5.42
N LYS A 283 2.03 -22.22 6.16
CA LYS A 283 2.03 -23.58 5.60
C LYS A 283 0.92 -23.70 4.55
N ASN A 284 1.24 -24.42 3.47
CA ASN A 284 0.41 -24.70 2.28
C ASN A 284 0.21 -23.54 1.29
N LEU A 285 0.07 -22.29 1.74
CA LEU A 285 -0.20 -21.13 0.87
C LEU A 285 0.83 -20.99 -0.28
N LYS A 286 0.36 -21.01 -1.52
CA LYS A 286 1.15 -20.93 -2.76
C LYS A 286 0.36 -20.21 -3.85
N GLY A 287 0.94 -20.10 -5.05
CA GLY A 287 0.27 -19.52 -6.22
C GLY A 287 0.37 -17.99 -6.33
N GLY A 288 -0.39 -17.42 -7.25
CA GLY A 288 -0.60 -15.97 -7.43
C GLY A 288 -1.64 -15.39 -6.45
N LEU A 289 -2.02 -14.13 -6.67
CA LEU A 289 -2.97 -13.42 -5.81
C LEU A 289 -4.36 -14.08 -5.83
N ASN A 290 -4.84 -14.50 -7.00
CA ASN A 290 -6.11 -15.22 -7.14
C ASN A 290 -6.08 -16.59 -6.43
N ASP A 291 -5.04 -17.40 -6.66
CA ASP A 291 -4.88 -18.72 -6.00
C ASP A 291 -4.93 -18.58 -4.46
N LEU A 292 -4.28 -17.54 -3.93
CA LEU A 292 -4.31 -17.22 -2.50
C LEU A 292 -5.69 -16.75 -2.03
N ALA A 293 -6.36 -15.87 -2.77
CA ALA A 293 -7.70 -15.39 -2.44
C ALA A 293 -8.72 -16.54 -2.41
N GLU A 294 -8.66 -17.46 -3.38
CA GLU A 294 -9.46 -18.68 -3.42
C GLU A 294 -9.17 -19.57 -2.19
N GLU A 295 -7.91 -19.84 -1.86
CA GLU A 295 -7.54 -20.65 -0.68
C GLU A 295 -8.02 -20.01 0.64
N LEU A 296 -8.00 -18.67 0.75
CA LEU A 296 -8.47 -17.94 1.93
C LEU A 296 -10.00 -17.68 1.95
N ASN A 297 -10.70 -18.06 0.89
CA ASN A 297 -12.14 -17.84 0.66
C ASN A 297 -12.50 -16.33 0.66
N VAL A 298 -11.79 -15.56 -0.18
CA VAL A 298 -11.97 -14.12 -0.41
C VAL A 298 -12.53 -13.91 -1.82
N GLU A 299 -13.66 -13.20 -1.92
CA GLU A 299 -14.29 -12.89 -3.21
C GLU A 299 -13.66 -11.63 -3.84
N ARG A 300 -13.42 -11.67 -5.17
CA ARG A 300 -12.95 -10.51 -5.94
C ARG A 300 -14.11 -9.57 -6.27
N ILE A 301 -13.88 -8.28 -6.08
CA ILE A 301 -14.78 -7.21 -6.53
C ILE A 301 -14.06 -6.44 -7.64
N GLY A 302 -14.66 -6.38 -8.83
CA GLY A 302 -14.07 -5.76 -10.02
C GLY A 302 -13.44 -6.76 -11.03
N PRO A 303 -12.99 -6.28 -12.20
CA PRO A 303 -12.36 -7.11 -13.24
C PRO A 303 -11.02 -7.67 -12.75
N GLN A 304 -10.64 -8.87 -13.18
CA GLN A 304 -9.30 -9.42 -12.90
C GLN A 304 -8.26 -8.78 -13.85
N HIS A 305 -7.03 -8.54 -13.38
CA HIS A 305 -5.97 -7.87 -14.13
C HIS A 305 -6.35 -6.43 -14.51
N GLN A 306 -6.81 -5.70 -13.49
CA GLN A 306 -6.86 -4.24 -13.46
C GLN A 306 -6.49 -3.78 -12.06
N ALA A 307 -5.58 -2.81 -11.98
CA ALA A 307 -4.84 -2.53 -10.76
C ALA A 307 -5.74 -2.13 -9.57
N GLY A 308 -6.87 -1.45 -9.79
CA GLY A 308 -7.83 -1.12 -8.74
C GLY A 308 -8.38 -2.36 -8.04
N SER A 309 -8.92 -3.29 -8.83
CA SER A 309 -9.49 -4.57 -8.38
C SER A 309 -8.45 -5.49 -7.73
N ASP A 310 -7.24 -5.54 -8.29
CA ASP A 310 -6.13 -6.32 -7.73
C ASP A 310 -5.56 -5.70 -6.43
N SER A 311 -5.55 -4.37 -6.29
CA SER A 311 -5.23 -3.69 -5.02
C SER A 311 -6.29 -3.95 -3.92
N LEU A 312 -7.57 -4.04 -4.31
CA LEU A 312 -8.67 -4.34 -3.40
C LEU A 312 -8.64 -5.80 -2.93
N LEU A 313 -8.35 -6.73 -3.86
CA LEU A 313 -8.15 -8.13 -3.53
C LEU A 313 -6.90 -8.34 -2.66
N THR A 314 -5.82 -7.60 -2.92
CA THR A 314 -4.61 -7.54 -2.07
C THR A 314 -4.97 -7.12 -0.64
N CYS A 315 -5.82 -6.11 -0.48
CA CYS A 315 -6.28 -5.64 0.83
C CYS A 315 -7.06 -6.72 1.60
N THR A 316 -8.16 -7.21 1.03
CA THR A 316 -9.03 -8.19 1.69
C THR A 316 -8.29 -9.49 2.00
N THR A 317 -7.42 -9.94 1.08
CA THR A 317 -6.55 -11.10 1.25
C THR A 317 -5.52 -10.92 2.35
N PHE A 318 -4.89 -9.74 2.47
CA PHE A 318 -3.95 -9.42 3.55
C PHE A 318 -4.61 -9.50 4.93
N PHE A 319 -5.74 -8.81 5.15
CA PHE A 319 -6.41 -8.84 6.45
C PHE A 319 -6.93 -10.24 6.80
N ARG A 320 -7.43 -10.99 5.80
CA ARG A 320 -7.82 -12.40 5.97
C ARG A 320 -6.64 -13.29 6.36
N MET A 321 -5.50 -13.15 5.69
CA MET A 321 -4.27 -13.89 6.00
C MET A 321 -3.74 -13.52 7.40
N ARG A 322 -3.71 -12.22 7.73
CA ARG A 322 -3.28 -11.69 9.04
C ARG A 322 -4.10 -12.27 10.19
N SER A 323 -5.41 -12.43 9.98
CA SER A 323 -6.32 -13.05 10.95
C SER A 323 -6.04 -14.55 11.15
N LEU A 324 -5.88 -15.29 10.05
CA LEU A 324 -5.78 -16.76 10.08
C LEU A 324 -4.38 -17.31 10.45
N PHE A 325 -3.30 -16.61 10.07
CA PHE A 325 -1.93 -17.12 10.19
C PHE A 325 -1.02 -16.30 11.11
N PHE A 326 -1.46 -15.11 11.53
CA PHE A 326 -0.64 -14.16 12.30
C PHE A 326 -1.35 -13.64 13.57
N GLU A 327 -2.45 -14.24 14.01
CA GLU A 327 -3.18 -13.84 15.23
C GLU A 327 -3.58 -12.33 15.27
N ASN A 328 -3.77 -11.74 14.09
CA ASN A 328 -3.97 -10.30 13.84
C ASN A 328 -2.75 -9.38 14.08
N SER A 329 -1.54 -9.91 14.34
CA SER A 329 -0.32 -9.15 14.64
C SER A 329 0.87 -9.59 13.77
N ILE A 330 1.54 -8.64 13.12
CA ILE A 330 2.69 -8.93 12.23
C ILE A 330 4.00 -8.61 12.96
N ASP A 331 4.99 -9.50 12.83
CA ASP A 331 6.34 -9.28 13.35
C ASP A 331 7.15 -8.38 12.41
N ASP A 332 7.17 -7.09 12.72
CA ASP A 332 7.88 -6.08 11.92
C ASP A 332 9.39 -6.41 11.79
N ASN A 333 10.01 -7.11 12.75
CA ASN A 333 11.43 -7.53 12.67
C ASN A 333 11.72 -8.55 11.55
N LYS A 334 10.67 -9.16 10.98
CA LYS A 334 10.77 -10.28 10.02
C LYS A 334 10.12 -9.99 8.66
N TYR A 335 9.14 -9.10 8.59
CA TYR A 335 8.35 -8.87 7.37
C TYR A 335 8.35 -7.41 6.88
N LEU A 336 8.80 -6.44 7.69
CA LEU A 336 8.73 -5.04 7.33
C LEU A 336 9.79 -4.67 6.27
N GLY A 337 9.37 -4.07 5.16
CA GLY A 337 10.28 -3.58 4.11
C GLY A 337 10.86 -4.68 3.18
N VAL A 338 10.53 -5.95 3.41
CA VAL A 338 11.09 -7.07 2.63
C VAL A 338 10.22 -7.38 1.40
N LEU A 339 10.76 -7.12 0.21
CA LEU A 339 10.12 -7.41 -1.07
C LEU A 339 10.46 -8.82 -1.57
N TYR A 340 9.50 -9.50 -2.20
CA TYR A 340 9.75 -10.83 -2.77
C TYR A 340 10.63 -10.76 -4.02
N GLY A 341 11.71 -11.54 -4.03
CA GLY A 341 12.53 -11.81 -5.22
C GLY A 341 13.78 -10.93 -5.35
N LEU A 342 13.86 -9.86 -4.54
CA LEU A 342 15.01 -8.97 -4.39
C LEU A 342 15.85 -9.35 -3.15
N SER A 343 16.99 -8.68 -2.96
CA SER A 343 17.91 -8.91 -1.85
C SER A 343 17.31 -8.52 -0.49
N ASP A 344 17.49 -9.40 0.50
CA ASP A 344 17.07 -9.18 1.88
C ASP A 344 18.06 -8.21 2.57
N SER A 345 17.91 -6.91 2.27
CA SER A 345 18.82 -5.86 2.74
C SER A 345 18.71 -5.59 4.24
N PHE A 346 17.62 -6.03 4.87
CA PHE A 346 17.33 -5.81 6.29
C PHE A 346 17.93 -6.89 7.19
N ASN A 347 19.25 -7.09 7.10
CA ASN A 347 20.02 -7.74 8.16
C ASN A 347 20.05 -6.83 9.41
N HIS A 348 18.93 -6.83 10.16
CA HIS A 348 18.80 -6.17 11.45
C HIS A 348 19.78 -6.78 12.47
N THR A 349 21.02 -6.30 12.44
CA THR A 349 21.99 -6.51 13.52
C THR A 349 21.62 -5.55 14.64
N PRO A 350 21.16 -6.01 15.82
CA PRO A 350 20.81 -5.09 16.89
C PRO A 350 22.09 -4.39 17.37
N GLN A 351 22.17 -3.07 17.18
CA GLN A 351 23.22 -2.28 17.82
C GLN A 351 22.95 -2.27 19.33
N HIS A 352 23.59 -3.21 20.04
CA HIS A 352 23.73 -3.15 21.48
C HIS A 352 24.53 -1.91 21.86
N ILE A 353 23.81 -0.81 22.12
CA ILE A 353 24.34 0.34 22.85
C ILE A 353 24.64 -0.18 24.28
N ASN A 354 25.88 -0.56 24.50
CA ASN A 354 26.39 -0.91 25.82
C ASN A 354 26.68 0.39 26.58
N ASP A 355 25.67 0.92 27.27
CA ASP A 355 25.88 1.98 28.26
C ASP A 355 26.82 1.47 29.38
N LYS A 356 27.93 2.20 29.58
CA LYS A 356 28.90 2.02 30.68
C LYS A 356 29.57 3.35 31.03
#